data_AF-A0A7X0GSW3-F1
#
_entry.id   AF-A0A7X0GSW3-F1
#
_cell.length_a   1.000
_cell.length_b   1.000
_cell.length_c   1.000
_cell.angle_alpha   90.00
_cell.angle_beta   90.00
_cell.angle_gamma   90.00
#
_symmetry.space_group_name_H-M   'P 1'
#
loop_
_entity.id
_entity.type
_entity.pdbx_description
1 polymer ?
#
loop_
_entity_poly.entity_id
_entity_poly.type
_entity_poly.pdbx_seq_one_letter_code
_entity_poly.pdbx_strand_id
1 'polypeptide(L)'
;MALPVAAAGVAAAMAGALLTTSAGAAPALPEPKVRPAADSPSSAELEKRVAGAMAGDDVAGKTSKTALTAGTVAGSIDPKVIGGNETTISTVPWMAQLHYYDDRGTAGTGDDIGFFCGGAVVTPTKILTAAHCVKGYNWKANGAVVTGATQLPSDHGTDLHGGTATAVWRQWNHSSYNPTTIDNDIAVLTLDTAVKATPIRMATSGDTASYKAGVSAKVYGWGRTSSTSDDISETLKTAMLPMQSDTTCSGAYGRDFVKGHMVCAGKPATGSDAGTVSACNGDSGGPLVVNNRIVGVVSWGVTDCVAKGAYSVFSKVSTYVGAAYPRVDDANLSGDSKADLWVRNASTKTGYSKDSTGTSFAARQSWGNWNGVNVVLQTDLDRDGYQDLVYRRSGDGDVFWASGRTGTTKQIADNWKTRTRIVTPGDVTGDYLPDLLSVDSAGVLWIYPGRGNGTFASRVKVGSGWNQYNSVRGKGDFNGDGKTDLIARSTSGSHLYLYKGTGKAGSGAFSARVKVRTWDGYNAFDAPGDVTGDGRADFLARTPGGTLYLYAGTGKGTSEIFATRKSVGTDFKQYDIFG
;
A
#
# COMPACT_ATOMS: atom_id res chain seq x y z
N MET A 1 -21.52 -2.25 -77.01
CA MET A 1 -21.09 -2.71 -75.67
C MET A 1 -20.41 -1.53 -75.01
N ALA A 2 -21.14 -0.65 -74.32
CA ALA A 2 -21.56 -0.74 -72.91
C ALA A 2 -20.38 -0.70 -71.91
N LEU A 3 -20.08 0.53 -71.43
CA LEU A 3 -19.61 1.06 -70.12
C LEU A 3 -19.10 0.12 -68.98
N PRO A 4 -18.44 0.62 -67.89
CA PRO A 4 -18.02 2.01 -67.53
C PRO A 4 -16.53 2.15 -67.06
N VAL A 5 -15.85 3.29 -67.21
CA VAL A 5 -15.79 4.56 -66.43
C VAL A 5 -15.11 4.46 -65.04
N ALA A 6 -13.97 5.14 -64.90
CA ALA A 6 -13.54 5.77 -63.65
C ALA A 6 -13.21 7.25 -63.95
N ALA A 7 -14.03 8.15 -63.40
CA ALA A 7 -13.95 9.58 -63.58
C ALA A 7 -12.96 10.21 -62.58
N ALA A 8 -12.03 11.01 -63.08
CA ALA A 8 -11.29 11.99 -62.31
C ALA A 8 -12.11 13.29 -62.28
N GLY A 9 -12.59 13.67 -61.09
CA GLY A 9 -13.35 14.90 -60.86
C GLY A 9 -12.61 15.79 -59.86
N VAL A 10 -11.96 16.83 -60.38
CA VAL A 10 -11.42 17.95 -59.62
C VAL A 10 -12.60 18.76 -59.08
N ALA A 11 -12.68 18.95 -57.75
CA ALA A 11 -13.64 19.85 -57.13
C ALA A 11 -12.91 20.96 -56.37
N ALA A 12 -13.29 22.18 -56.71
CA ALA A 12 -12.68 23.45 -56.34
C ALA A 12 -12.75 23.75 -54.83
N ALA A 13 -11.71 24.41 -54.35
CA ALA A 13 -11.62 24.97 -53.01
C ALA A 13 -12.62 26.13 -52.84
N MET A 14 -13.56 25.98 -51.91
CA MET A 14 -14.34 27.08 -51.34
C MET A 14 -13.79 27.37 -49.95
N ALA A 15 -13.07 28.48 -49.82
CA ALA A 15 -12.56 28.99 -48.56
C ALA A 15 -13.73 29.47 -47.69
N GLY A 16 -14.27 28.56 -46.87
CA GLY A 16 -15.11 28.92 -45.72
C GLY A 16 -14.21 29.40 -44.59
N ALA A 17 -14.24 30.70 -44.30
CA ALA A 17 -13.64 31.24 -43.08
C ALA A 17 -14.35 30.60 -41.87
N LEU A 18 -13.77 29.53 -41.31
CA LEU A 18 -14.10 29.10 -39.97
C LEU A 18 -13.62 30.19 -39.02
N LEU A 19 -14.57 30.97 -38.50
CA LEU A 19 -14.41 31.70 -37.25
C LEU A 19 -14.07 30.68 -36.16
N THR A 20 -12.78 30.42 -35.95
CA THR A 20 -12.30 29.75 -34.76
C THR A 20 -12.59 30.67 -33.58
N THR A 21 -13.77 30.53 -32.98
CA THR A 21 -13.94 30.97 -31.61
C THR A 21 -12.92 30.17 -30.80
N SER A 22 -11.84 30.82 -30.39
CA SER A 22 -10.94 30.27 -29.38
C SER A 22 -11.81 29.81 -28.22
N ALA A 23 -11.90 28.49 -28.02
CA ALA A 23 -12.42 27.95 -26.78
C ALA A 23 -11.60 28.61 -25.67
N GLY A 24 -12.23 29.53 -24.91
CA GLY A 24 -11.56 30.19 -23.82
C GLY A 24 -11.00 29.10 -22.92
N ALA A 25 -9.67 29.04 -22.82
CA ALA A 25 -9.02 28.12 -21.90
C ALA A 25 -9.66 28.34 -20.53
N ALA A 26 -10.32 27.32 -19.99
CA ALA A 26 -10.88 27.40 -18.66
C ALA A 26 -9.73 27.80 -17.72
N PRO A 27 -9.92 28.78 -16.82
CA PRO A 27 -8.87 29.17 -15.90
C PRO A 27 -8.42 27.93 -15.12
N ALA A 28 -7.10 27.69 -15.11
CA ALA A 28 -6.52 26.61 -14.34
C ALA A 28 -6.97 26.76 -12.88
N LEU A 29 -7.46 25.68 -12.28
CA LEU A 29 -7.77 25.70 -10.86
C LEU A 29 -6.47 25.86 -10.07
N PRO A 30 -6.52 26.48 -8.88
CA PRO A 30 -5.32 26.71 -8.09
C PRO A 30 -4.65 25.39 -7.71
N GLU A 31 -3.33 25.34 -7.86
CA GLU A 31 -2.52 24.24 -7.36
C GLU A 31 -2.50 24.22 -5.81
N PRO A 32 -2.35 23.04 -5.18
CA PRO A 32 -2.15 22.93 -3.74
C PRO A 32 -0.92 23.75 -3.31
N LYS A 33 -1.09 24.68 -2.37
CA LYS A 33 0.04 25.45 -1.79
C LYS A 33 0.84 24.63 -0.77
N VAL A 34 0.24 23.58 -0.23
CA VAL A 34 0.87 22.69 0.74
C VAL A 34 1.21 21.41 0.00
N ARG A 35 2.51 21.20 -0.20
CA ARG A 35 3.08 19.93 -0.66
C ARG A 35 3.88 19.38 0.52
N PRO A 36 3.68 18.13 0.96
CA PRO A 36 4.56 17.54 1.97
C PRO A 36 5.99 17.58 1.42
N ALA A 37 6.85 18.37 2.05
CA ALA A 37 8.27 18.36 1.75
C ALA A 37 8.83 17.03 2.29
N ALA A 38 9.11 16.09 1.41
CA ALA A 38 10.01 15.01 1.74
C ALA A 38 11.42 15.56 1.53
N ASP A 39 12.08 15.97 2.62
CA ASP A 39 13.50 16.29 2.57
C ASP A 39 14.27 14.97 2.37
N SER A 40 14.69 14.73 1.13
CA SER A 40 15.49 13.56 0.77
C SER A 40 16.97 13.82 1.11
N PRO A 41 17.65 12.91 1.81
CA PRO A 41 19.11 12.91 1.93
C PRO A 41 19.78 12.89 0.55
N SER A 42 21.00 13.41 0.46
CA SER A 42 21.81 13.31 -0.77
C SER A 42 22.19 11.85 -1.08
N SER A 43 22.50 11.54 -2.35
CA SER A 43 22.95 10.20 -2.73
C SER A 43 24.18 9.73 -1.94
N ALA A 44 25.14 10.64 -1.69
CA ALA A 44 26.34 10.34 -0.92
C ALA A 44 26.03 9.95 0.55
N GLU A 45 25.01 10.57 1.14
CA GLU A 45 24.55 10.22 2.48
C GLU A 45 23.85 8.86 2.50
N LEU A 46 23.07 8.53 1.47
CA LEU A 46 22.47 7.20 1.34
C LEU A 46 23.52 6.11 1.12
N GLU A 47 24.53 6.37 0.28
CA GLU A 47 25.67 5.48 0.07
C GLU A 47 26.45 5.26 1.38
N LYS A 48 26.66 6.30 2.19
CA LYS A 48 27.27 6.17 3.53
C LYS A 48 26.46 5.22 4.43
N ARG A 49 25.12 5.34 4.45
CA ARG A 49 24.26 4.45 5.25
C ARG A 49 24.35 3.00 4.78
N VAL A 50 24.35 2.79 3.46
CA VAL A 50 24.55 1.45 2.87
C VAL A 50 25.91 0.89 3.26
N ALA A 51 26.98 1.67 3.13
CA ALA A 51 28.34 1.27 3.47
C ALA A 51 28.46 0.86 4.94
N GLY A 52 27.95 1.68 5.85
CA GLY A 52 28.00 1.41 7.28
C GLY A 52 27.16 0.19 7.68
N ALA A 53 25.99 0.00 7.04
CA ALA A 53 25.16 -1.18 7.27
C ALA A 53 25.86 -2.46 6.82
N MET A 54 26.57 -2.41 5.69
CA MET A 54 27.34 -3.55 5.17
C MET A 54 28.61 -3.83 5.96
N ALA A 55 29.19 -2.82 6.62
CA ALA A 55 30.34 -2.99 7.50
C ALA A 55 29.94 -3.48 8.91
N GLY A 56 28.68 -3.30 9.30
CA GLY A 56 28.14 -3.79 10.57
C GLY A 56 27.91 -5.31 10.56
N ASP A 57 28.04 -5.92 11.74
CA ASP A 57 27.80 -7.34 11.97
C ASP A 57 26.58 -7.60 12.88
N ASP A 58 25.75 -6.57 13.12
CA ASP A 58 24.60 -6.70 14.01
C ASP A 58 23.44 -7.45 13.33
N VAL A 59 22.62 -8.08 14.16
CA VAL A 59 21.37 -8.71 13.72
C VAL A 59 20.22 -7.90 14.26
N ALA A 60 19.34 -7.43 13.36
CA ALA A 60 18.17 -6.65 13.74
C ALA A 60 17.34 -7.35 14.85
N GLY A 61 16.98 -6.61 15.89
CA GLY A 61 16.21 -7.12 17.01
C GLY A 61 17.00 -7.92 18.06
N LYS A 62 18.32 -8.15 17.89
CA LYS A 62 19.20 -8.69 18.95
C LYS A 62 19.91 -7.56 19.68
N THR A 63 19.73 -7.46 20.99
CA THR A 63 20.43 -6.51 21.87
C THR A 63 21.65 -7.12 22.59
N SER A 64 22.09 -8.33 22.19
CA SER A 64 23.24 -9.01 22.79
C SER A 64 23.95 -9.94 21.79
N LYS A 65 25.26 -9.74 21.64
CA LYS A 65 26.19 -10.69 21.00
C LYS A 65 26.38 -11.88 21.94
N THR A 66 25.65 -12.97 21.72
CA THR A 66 26.04 -14.28 22.28
C THR A 66 26.36 -15.21 21.12
N ALA A 67 27.64 -15.27 20.78
CA ALA A 67 28.19 -16.29 19.89
C ALA A 67 28.12 -17.65 20.60
N LEU A 68 27.60 -18.67 19.92
CA LEU A 68 27.81 -20.07 20.30
C LEU A 68 28.49 -20.73 19.11
N THR A 69 29.66 -21.27 19.38
CA THR A 69 30.65 -21.77 18.43
C THR A 69 30.13 -22.95 17.61
N ALA A 70 30.24 -22.86 16.29
CA ALA A 70 30.06 -23.98 15.38
C ALA A 70 31.34 -24.82 15.26
N GLY A 71 31.23 -26.13 15.47
CA GLY A 71 32.29 -27.09 15.20
C GLY A 71 32.48 -27.32 13.69
N THR A 72 33.74 -27.31 13.27
CA THR A 72 34.19 -27.45 11.88
C THR A 72 33.98 -28.86 11.33
N VAL A 73 33.33 -28.97 10.17
CA VAL A 73 33.62 -30.04 9.19
C VAL A 73 33.56 -29.46 7.78
N ALA A 74 34.69 -29.53 7.08
CA ALA A 74 34.83 -29.07 5.71
C ALA A 74 34.19 -30.05 4.71
N GLY A 75 33.26 -29.53 3.93
CA GLY A 75 32.79 -30.13 2.67
C GLY A 75 32.46 -28.98 1.73
N SER A 76 32.97 -29.05 0.50
CA SER A 76 32.65 -28.09 -0.56
C SER A 76 31.15 -28.10 -0.82
N ILE A 77 30.47 -27.01 -0.46
CA ILE A 77 29.04 -26.80 -0.71
C ILE A 77 28.88 -25.46 -1.43
N ASP A 78 28.10 -25.48 -2.52
CA ASP A 78 27.69 -24.33 -3.31
C ASP A 78 26.67 -23.48 -2.50
N PRO A 79 27.06 -22.30 -1.97
CA PRO A 79 26.27 -21.58 -0.99
C PRO A 79 25.18 -20.72 -1.65
N LYS A 80 23.91 -21.08 -1.39
CA LYS A 80 22.67 -20.37 -1.74
C LYS A 80 21.75 -20.39 -0.49
N VAL A 81 20.61 -19.66 -0.40
CA VAL A 81 19.58 -19.88 0.67
C VAL A 81 19.60 -21.35 1.02
N ILE A 82 19.99 -21.79 2.23
CA ILE A 82 20.60 -23.14 2.42
C ILE A 82 19.88 -24.17 1.53
N GLY A 83 20.57 -24.75 0.53
CA GLY A 83 19.99 -25.65 -0.48
C GLY A 83 19.18 -25.03 -1.66
N GLY A 84 19.35 -23.74 -1.93
CA GLY A 84 18.56 -22.94 -2.88
C GLY A 84 19.23 -22.73 -4.25
N ASN A 85 18.68 -21.82 -5.06
CA ASN A 85 19.16 -21.47 -6.42
C ASN A 85 19.39 -19.96 -6.56
N GLU A 86 20.26 -19.55 -7.48
CA GLU A 86 20.36 -18.15 -7.87
C GLU A 86 19.10 -17.67 -8.60
N THR A 87 18.80 -16.39 -8.45
CA THR A 87 17.77 -15.70 -9.20
C THR A 87 18.20 -14.25 -9.43
N THR A 88 17.51 -13.52 -10.30
CA THR A 88 17.89 -12.14 -10.63
C THR A 88 16.78 -11.17 -10.26
N ILE A 89 17.15 -9.91 -10.00
CA ILE A 89 16.17 -8.85 -9.75
C ILE A 89 15.21 -8.65 -10.94
N SER A 90 15.62 -8.95 -12.17
CA SER A 90 14.73 -8.91 -13.34
C SER A 90 13.59 -9.94 -13.28
N THR A 91 13.78 -11.05 -12.56
CA THR A 91 12.75 -12.09 -12.37
C THR A 91 11.85 -11.82 -11.17
N VAL A 92 12.36 -11.11 -10.16
CA VAL A 92 11.66 -10.76 -8.93
C VAL A 92 11.85 -9.28 -8.59
N PRO A 93 11.35 -8.38 -9.44
CA PRO A 93 11.67 -6.94 -9.39
C PRO A 93 11.22 -6.22 -8.13
N TRP A 94 10.37 -6.85 -7.31
CA TRP A 94 9.90 -6.32 -6.04
C TRP A 94 10.90 -6.51 -4.88
N MET A 95 11.97 -7.28 -5.04
CA MET A 95 12.90 -7.50 -3.94
C MET A 95 13.60 -6.20 -3.54
N ALA A 96 13.66 -5.97 -2.23
CA ALA A 96 14.27 -4.79 -1.64
C ALA A 96 15.31 -5.20 -0.60
N GLN A 97 16.42 -4.49 -0.59
CA GLN A 97 17.48 -4.58 0.39
C GLN A 97 17.33 -3.44 1.39
N LEU A 98 17.32 -3.75 2.68
CA LEU A 98 17.08 -2.79 3.76
C LEU A 98 18.38 -2.65 4.55
N HIS A 99 19.01 -1.49 4.41
CA HIS A 99 20.28 -1.16 5.03
C HIS A 99 20.03 -0.14 6.15
N TYR A 100 20.39 -0.49 7.39
CA TYR A 100 20.30 0.41 8.53
C TYR A 100 21.69 0.66 9.12
N TYR A 101 22.05 1.93 9.29
CA TYR A 101 23.30 2.31 9.93
C TYR A 101 23.15 3.56 10.79
N ASP A 102 23.51 3.44 12.06
CA ASP A 102 23.49 4.50 13.07
C ASP A 102 24.86 4.59 13.74
N ASP A 103 25.62 5.64 13.42
CA ASP A 103 26.95 5.93 14.00
C ASP A 103 26.88 6.53 15.42
N ARG A 104 25.67 6.61 15.99
CA ARG A 104 25.37 7.18 17.32
C ARG A 104 25.87 8.61 17.51
N GLY A 105 26.31 9.28 16.45
CA GLY A 105 27.00 10.56 16.52
C GLY A 105 28.35 10.52 17.26
N THR A 106 29.02 9.36 17.34
CA THR A 106 30.33 9.24 17.97
C THR A 106 31.45 9.03 16.94
N ALA A 107 32.70 9.28 17.35
CA ALA A 107 33.86 9.13 16.47
C ALA A 107 34.41 7.69 16.42
N GLY A 108 33.97 6.83 17.35
CA GLY A 108 34.40 5.43 17.43
C GLY A 108 33.32 4.52 16.88
N THR A 109 33.71 3.40 16.28
CA THR A 109 32.77 2.46 15.66
C THR A 109 32.28 1.35 16.61
N GLY A 110 32.58 1.47 17.92
CA GLY A 110 32.31 0.43 18.91
C GLY A 110 30.85 0.38 19.37
N ASP A 111 30.10 1.47 19.19
CA ASP A 111 28.67 1.59 19.52
C ASP A 111 27.77 1.78 18.30
N ASP A 112 28.37 1.82 17.10
CA ASP A 112 27.68 1.81 15.82
C ASP A 112 26.68 0.64 15.78
N ILE A 113 25.53 0.88 15.17
CA ILE A 113 24.61 -0.18 14.81
C ILE A 113 24.55 -0.26 13.30
N GLY A 114 24.90 -1.42 12.73
CA GLY A 114 24.81 -1.67 11.30
C GLY A 114 24.23 -3.06 11.02
N PHE A 115 23.11 -3.13 10.28
CA PHE A 115 22.53 -4.41 9.92
C PHE A 115 21.77 -4.39 8.58
N PHE A 116 21.54 -5.59 8.07
CA PHE A 116 20.81 -5.86 6.84
C PHE A 116 19.51 -6.63 7.11
N CYS A 117 18.44 -6.24 6.41
CA CYS A 117 17.22 -7.03 6.25
C CYS A 117 16.79 -7.10 4.78
N GLY A 118 15.93 -8.06 4.47
CA GLY A 118 15.15 -8.11 3.25
C GLY A 118 13.81 -7.37 3.36
N GLY A 119 13.19 -7.16 2.22
CA GLY A 119 11.81 -6.69 2.11
C GLY A 119 11.27 -6.86 0.70
N ALA A 120 10.03 -6.42 0.51
CA ALA A 120 9.38 -6.44 -0.79
C ALA A 120 8.62 -5.14 -1.06
N VAL A 121 8.83 -4.57 -2.25
CA VAL A 121 8.07 -3.45 -2.79
C VAL A 121 6.63 -3.91 -3.01
N VAL A 122 5.67 -3.31 -2.29
CA VAL A 122 4.22 -3.62 -2.39
C VAL A 122 3.42 -2.48 -3.02
N THR A 123 3.94 -1.25 -2.96
CA THR A 123 3.60 -0.13 -3.85
C THR A 123 4.90 0.59 -4.23
N PRO A 124 4.90 1.50 -5.23
CA PRO A 124 6.10 2.27 -5.58
C PRO A 124 6.76 3.00 -4.41
N THR A 125 6.06 3.30 -3.32
CA THR A 125 6.63 3.96 -2.13
C THR A 125 6.59 3.11 -0.87
N LYS A 126 6.23 1.82 -0.94
CA LYS A 126 5.97 1.00 0.25
C LYS A 126 6.74 -0.31 0.20
N ILE A 127 7.49 -0.58 1.26
CA ILE A 127 8.20 -1.84 1.49
C ILE A 127 7.53 -2.60 2.61
N LEU A 128 7.09 -3.84 2.35
CA LEU A 128 6.71 -4.79 3.39
C LEU A 128 7.96 -5.49 3.92
N THR A 129 8.09 -5.55 5.25
CA THR A 129 9.20 -6.23 5.95
C THR A 129 8.76 -6.70 7.34
N ALA A 130 9.69 -7.22 8.14
CA ALA A 130 9.44 -7.69 9.49
C ALA A 130 9.50 -6.54 10.53
N ALA A 131 8.73 -6.64 11.60
CA ALA A 131 8.76 -5.66 12.68
C ALA A 131 10.08 -5.68 13.46
N HIS A 132 10.75 -6.83 13.59
CA HIS A 132 12.05 -6.93 14.24
C HIS A 132 13.15 -6.14 13.49
N CYS A 133 12.99 -5.92 12.19
CA CYS A 133 13.86 -5.03 11.40
C CYS A 133 13.59 -3.54 11.66
N VAL A 134 12.43 -3.19 12.22
CA VAL A 134 11.92 -1.80 12.23
C VAL A 134 11.75 -1.22 13.64
N LYS A 135 11.23 -2.00 14.57
CA LYS A 135 10.86 -1.53 15.91
C LYS A 135 12.12 -1.16 16.70
N GLY A 136 12.17 0.11 17.13
CA GLY A 136 13.26 0.63 17.97
C GLY A 136 14.39 1.31 17.19
N TYR A 137 14.31 1.31 15.85
CA TYR A 137 15.30 1.92 14.96
C TYR A 137 14.73 3.17 14.29
N ASN A 138 15.53 4.21 14.09
CA ASN A 138 15.10 5.44 13.41
C ASN A 138 15.42 5.37 11.90
N TRP A 139 14.59 4.66 11.15
CA TRP A 139 14.81 4.44 9.72
C TRP A 139 14.81 5.73 8.91
N LYS A 140 14.08 6.76 9.35
CA LYS A 140 14.11 8.07 8.68
C LYS A 140 15.51 8.70 8.73
N ALA A 141 16.15 8.64 9.89
CA ALA A 141 17.48 9.20 10.08
C ALA A 141 18.59 8.33 9.48
N ASN A 142 18.46 7.00 9.56
CA ASN A 142 19.58 6.06 9.46
C ASN A 142 19.39 4.96 8.40
N GLY A 143 18.22 4.92 7.76
CA GLY A 143 17.86 3.88 6.80
C GLY A 143 18.13 4.27 5.35
N ALA A 144 18.47 3.27 4.55
CA ALA A 144 18.48 3.31 3.08
C ALA A 144 17.89 2.00 2.53
N VAL A 145 17.06 2.11 1.49
CA VAL A 145 16.49 0.96 0.78
C VAL A 145 17.08 0.90 -0.62
N VAL A 146 17.69 -0.23 -0.98
CA VAL A 146 18.21 -0.46 -2.33
C VAL A 146 17.25 -1.38 -3.09
N THR A 147 16.81 -0.93 -4.26
CA THR A 147 15.97 -1.71 -5.18
C THR A 147 16.61 -1.78 -6.57
N GLY A 148 16.26 -2.79 -7.37
CA GLY A 148 16.77 -2.91 -8.74
C GLY A 148 18.15 -3.57 -8.88
N ALA A 149 18.72 -4.11 -7.79
CA ALA A 149 20.00 -4.81 -7.80
C ALA A 149 19.83 -6.32 -7.53
N THR A 150 20.56 -7.15 -8.29
CA THR A 150 20.67 -8.60 -8.00
C THR A 150 21.71 -8.87 -6.93
N GLN A 151 22.79 -8.07 -6.92
CA GLN A 151 23.88 -8.18 -5.97
C GLN A 151 23.70 -7.22 -4.80
N LEU A 152 24.27 -7.57 -3.65
CA LEU A 152 24.48 -6.63 -2.56
C LEU A 152 25.49 -5.55 -2.98
N PRO A 153 25.36 -4.31 -2.50
CA PRO A 153 26.31 -3.25 -2.76
C PRO A 153 27.75 -3.64 -2.45
N SER A 154 28.68 -3.20 -3.30
CA SER A 154 30.11 -3.39 -3.14
C SER A 154 30.84 -2.04 -3.14
N ASP A 155 32.18 -2.06 -3.13
CA ASP A 155 33.03 -0.87 -3.09
C ASP A 155 32.60 0.12 -1.98
N HIS A 156 32.46 -0.41 -0.76
CA HIS A 156 31.98 0.33 0.41
C HIS A 156 30.65 1.05 0.15
N GLY A 157 29.68 0.37 -0.48
CA GLY A 157 28.32 0.88 -0.70
C GLY A 157 28.19 1.87 -1.86
N THR A 158 29.26 2.15 -2.60
CA THR A 158 29.23 3.08 -3.74
C THR A 158 28.85 2.40 -5.05
N ASP A 159 29.16 1.12 -5.23
CA ASP A 159 28.62 0.33 -6.35
C ASP A 159 27.33 -0.39 -5.91
N LEU A 160 26.19 0.15 -6.34
CA LEU A 160 24.87 -0.46 -6.11
C LEU A 160 24.48 -1.50 -7.17
N HIS A 161 25.38 -1.84 -8.10
CA HIS A 161 25.17 -2.82 -9.17
C HIS A 161 23.92 -2.56 -10.02
N GLY A 162 23.73 -1.30 -10.42
CA GLY A 162 22.57 -0.82 -11.17
C GLY A 162 21.31 -0.61 -10.33
N GLY A 163 21.37 -0.87 -9.02
CA GLY A 163 20.33 -0.53 -8.07
C GLY A 163 20.19 0.97 -7.82
N THR A 164 19.15 1.34 -7.10
CA THR A 164 18.88 2.71 -6.65
C THR A 164 18.64 2.70 -5.15
N ALA A 165 19.41 3.50 -4.42
CA ALA A 165 19.18 3.77 -3.01
C ALA A 165 18.08 4.82 -2.84
N THR A 166 17.19 4.61 -1.87
CA THR A 166 16.05 5.47 -1.58
C THR A 166 15.88 5.63 -0.09
N ALA A 167 15.56 6.84 0.38
CA ALA A 167 15.43 7.10 1.80
C ALA A 167 14.09 6.61 2.34
N VAL A 168 14.07 6.29 3.63
CA VAL A 168 12.82 6.01 4.33
C VAL A 168 12.25 7.31 4.86
N TRP A 169 11.01 7.62 4.53
CA TRP A 169 10.30 8.79 5.03
C TRP A 169 9.52 8.47 6.32
N ARG A 170 8.89 7.28 6.37
CA ARG A 170 8.10 6.83 7.52
C ARG A 170 8.28 5.34 7.74
N GLN A 171 8.01 4.93 8.98
CA GLN A 171 8.01 3.53 9.36
C GLN A 171 6.77 3.22 10.20
N TRP A 172 6.20 2.05 9.96
CA TRP A 172 5.15 1.48 10.78
C TRP A 172 5.52 0.03 11.09
N ASN A 173 5.24 -0.41 12.31
CA ASN A 173 5.26 -1.80 12.69
C ASN A 173 3.96 -2.11 13.43
N HIS A 174 3.53 -3.37 13.42
CA HIS A 174 2.32 -3.76 14.13
C HIS A 174 2.40 -3.38 15.62
N SER A 175 1.36 -2.71 16.13
CA SER A 175 1.37 -2.13 17.49
C SER A 175 1.47 -3.19 18.59
N SER A 176 0.97 -4.40 18.33
CA SER A 176 1.09 -5.56 19.21
C SER A 176 2.32 -6.43 18.95
N TYR A 177 3.32 -5.95 18.19
CA TYR A 177 4.58 -6.67 18.02
C TYR A 177 5.23 -6.93 19.38
N ASN A 178 5.53 -8.20 19.65
CA ASN A 178 6.15 -8.64 20.89
C ASN A 178 7.55 -9.21 20.57
N PRO A 179 8.65 -8.53 20.95
CA PRO A 179 10.00 -8.98 20.63
C PRO A 179 10.43 -10.23 21.39
N THR A 180 9.74 -10.61 22.48
CA THR A 180 10.04 -11.84 23.23
C THR A 180 9.51 -13.08 22.54
N THR A 181 8.28 -13.02 22.03
CA THR A 181 7.65 -14.13 21.32
C THR A 181 7.79 -14.04 19.81
N ILE A 182 8.34 -12.91 19.31
CA ILE A 182 8.41 -12.52 17.90
C ILE A 182 7.02 -12.67 17.23
N ASP A 183 5.95 -12.39 17.99
CA ASP A 183 4.58 -12.42 17.49
C ASP A 183 4.20 -11.06 16.91
N ASN A 184 3.35 -11.05 15.88
CA ASN A 184 2.96 -9.86 15.13
C ASN A 184 4.14 -9.15 14.45
N ASP A 185 5.07 -9.95 13.93
CA ASP A 185 6.32 -9.51 13.32
C ASP A 185 6.13 -9.03 11.86
N ILE A 186 5.47 -7.89 11.70
CA ILE A 186 5.17 -7.28 10.40
C ILE A 186 5.30 -5.75 10.46
N ALA A 187 5.87 -5.18 9.41
CA ALA A 187 6.12 -3.75 9.28
C ALA A 187 6.01 -3.27 7.82
N VAL A 188 5.78 -1.96 7.68
CA VAL A 188 5.76 -1.26 6.39
C VAL A 188 6.65 -0.02 6.50
N LEU A 189 7.63 0.10 5.61
CA LEU A 189 8.40 1.32 5.42
C LEU A 189 7.79 2.12 4.27
N THR A 190 7.64 3.43 4.46
CA THR A 190 7.29 4.37 3.39
C THR A 190 8.54 5.08 2.94
N LEU A 191 8.80 5.04 1.64
CA LEU A 191 9.90 5.71 0.98
C LEU A 191 9.56 7.17 0.72
N ASP A 192 10.58 8.02 0.64
CA ASP A 192 10.43 9.44 0.29
C ASP A 192 10.07 9.68 -1.18
N THR A 193 10.42 8.73 -2.03
CA THR A 193 10.24 8.78 -3.48
C THR A 193 9.82 7.42 -4.04
N ALA A 194 9.03 7.45 -5.11
CA ALA A 194 8.58 6.25 -5.81
C ALA A 194 9.75 5.53 -6.51
N VAL A 195 9.91 4.23 -6.24
CA VAL A 195 10.90 3.36 -6.90
C VAL A 195 10.39 2.83 -8.23
N LYS A 196 11.32 2.42 -9.10
CA LYS A 196 11.02 1.81 -10.41
C LYS A 196 10.70 0.32 -10.31
N ALA A 197 10.97 -0.31 -9.18
CA ALA A 197 10.70 -1.71 -8.92
C ALA A 197 9.21 -2.02 -9.14
N THR A 198 8.92 -3.10 -9.86
CA THR A 198 7.54 -3.55 -10.07
C THR A 198 7.05 -4.20 -8.77
N PRO A 199 5.97 -3.69 -8.14
CA PRO A 199 5.52 -4.20 -6.86
C PRO A 199 4.93 -5.62 -6.94
N ILE A 200 5.01 -6.36 -5.83
CA ILE A 200 4.29 -7.62 -5.62
C ILE A 200 3.10 -7.43 -4.68
N ARG A 201 2.15 -8.34 -4.81
CA ARG A 201 0.87 -8.37 -4.13
C ARG A 201 1.00 -9.01 -2.75
N MET A 202 0.32 -8.50 -1.74
CA MET A 202 0.15 -9.20 -0.46
C MET A 202 -1.00 -10.21 -0.53
N ALA A 203 -0.98 -11.29 0.25
CA ALA A 203 -2.17 -12.11 0.43
C ALA A 203 -3.31 -11.29 1.07
N THR A 204 -4.55 -11.63 0.75
CA THR A 204 -5.77 -11.16 1.40
C THR A 204 -6.25 -12.20 2.43
N SER A 205 -7.21 -11.84 3.28
CA SER A 205 -7.84 -12.79 4.21
C SER A 205 -8.51 -13.99 3.50
N GLY A 206 -8.86 -13.84 2.22
CA GLY A 206 -9.50 -14.88 1.40
C GLY A 206 -8.53 -15.91 0.81
N ASP A 207 -7.22 -15.66 0.82
CA ASP A 207 -6.20 -16.49 0.15
C ASP A 207 -5.85 -17.77 0.94
N THR A 208 -6.85 -18.39 1.58
CA THR A 208 -6.70 -19.58 2.43
C THR A 208 -6.11 -20.79 1.70
N ALA A 209 -6.34 -20.91 0.39
CA ALA A 209 -5.80 -22.00 -0.42
C ALA A 209 -4.26 -22.00 -0.47
N SER A 210 -3.63 -20.83 -0.43
CA SER A 210 -2.17 -20.69 -0.47
C SER A 210 -1.47 -21.19 0.80
N TYR A 211 -2.21 -21.37 1.89
CA TYR A 211 -1.70 -21.84 3.18
C TYR A 211 -1.96 -23.33 3.43
N LYS A 212 -2.53 -24.06 2.47
CA LYS A 212 -2.75 -25.50 2.61
C LYS A 212 -1.41 -26.23 2.63
N ALA A 213 -1.30 -27.23 3.50
CA ALA A 213 -0.08 -28.05 3.60
C ALA A 213 0.28 -28.67 2.24
N GLY A 214 1.57 -28.65 1.90
CA GLY A 214 2.11 -29.15 0.63
C GLY A 214 2.07 -28.15 -0.53
N VAL A 215 1.36 -27.01 -0.41
CA VAL A 215 1.44 -25.94 -1.41
C VAL A 215 2.88 -25.45 -1.50
N SER A 216 3.43 -25.36 -2.72
CA SER A 216 4.79 -24.90 -2.93
C SER A 216 4.86 -23.38 -2.83
N ALA A 217 5.67 -22.89 -1.88
CA ALA A 217 5.97 -21.48 -1.71
C ALA A 217 7.44 -21.21 -2.07
N LYS A 218 7.74 -20.02 -2.58
CA LYS A 218 9.10 -19.58 -2.87
C LYS A 218 9.54 -18.53 -1.87
N VAL A 219 10.67 -18.76 -1.21
CA VAL A 219 11.36 -17.73 -0.42
C VAL A 219 12.44 -17.07 -1.27
N TYR A 220 12.71 -15.80 -0.98
CA TYR A 220 13.71 -14.99 -1.67
C TYR A 220 14.50 -14.16 -0.68
N GLY A 221 15.79 -13.98 -0.96
CA GLY A 221 16.64 -13.11 -0.16
C GLY A 221 18.11 -13.31 -0.43
N TRP A 222 18.91 -12.61 0.37
CA TRP A 222 20.37 -12.63 0.32
C TRP A 222 20.94 -13.32 1.56
N GLY A 223 20.14 -14.05 2.33
CA GLY A 223 20.57 -14.61 3.61
C GLY A 223 21.70 -15.62 3.52
N ARG A 224 22.19 -16.00 4.71
CA ARG A 224 23.23 -17.01 4.91
C ARG A 224 22.93 -18.28 4.13
N THR A 225 24.00 -18.84 3.62
CA THR A 225 23.97 -19.94 2.67
C THR A 225 24.62 -21.22 3.21
N SER A 226 25.24 -21.11 4.39
CA SER A 226 25.82 -22.21 5.16
C SER A 226 25.61 -21.99 6.65
N SER A 227 25.36 -23.08 7.38
CA SER A 227 25.28 -23.09 8.84
C SER A 227 26.61 -22.74 9.51
N THR A 228 27.74 -22.81 8.79
CA THR A 228 29.09 -22.64 9.36
C THR A 228 29.74 -21.29 9.06
N SER A 229 29.12 -20.43 8.27
CA SER A 229 29.58 -19.05 8.05
C SER A 229 28.44 -18.06 8.31
N ASP A 230 28.75 -16.94 8.94
CA ASP A 230 27.82 -15.81 9.12
C ASP A 230 27.69 -14.93 7.86
N ASP A 231 28.50 -15.19 6.83
CA ASP A 231 28.42 -14.49 5.56
C ASP A 231 27.07 -14.70 4.88
N ILE A 232 26.47 -13.59 4.48
CA ILE A 232 25.27 -13.57 3.67
C ILE A 232 25.64 -13.67 2.19
N SER A 233 24.68 -14.08 1.36
CA SER A 233 24.89 -14.21 -0.08
C SER A 233 25.06 -12.87 -0.77
N GLU A 234 26.17 -12.67 -1.50
CA GLU A 234 26.35 -11.49 -2.36
C GLU A 234 25.29 -11.40 -3.46
N THR A 235 24.74 -12.52 -3.92
CA THR A 235 23.75 -12.59 -5.00
C THR A 235 22.39 -13.03 -4.50
N LEU A 236 21.32 -12.51 -5.10
CA LEU A 236 19.95 -12.86 -4.74
C LEU A 236 19.67 -14.35 -4.99
N LYS A 237 19.07 -15.01 -4.02
CA LYS A 237 18.74 -16.44 -4.06
C LYS A 237 17.25 -16.69 -3.90
N THR A 238 16.83 -17.90 -4.25
CA THR A 238 15.47 -18.40 -4.05
C THR A 238 15.46 -19.88 -3.69
N ALA A 239 14.47 -20.31 -2.91
CA ALA A 239 14.24 -21.72 -2.61
C ALA A 239 12.75 -22.06 -2.56
N MET A 240 12.41 -23.31 -2.88
CA MET A 240 11.04 -23.82 -2.76
C MET A 240 10.83 -24.52 -1.41
N LEU A 241 9.84 -24.04 -0.67
CA LEU A 241 9.45 -24.55 0.63
C LEU A 241 7.99 -25.00 0.57
N PRO A 242 7.66 -26.29 0.79
CA PRO A 242 6.26 -26.70 0.94
C PRO A 242 5.69 -26.11 2.23
N MET A 243 4.50 -25.51 2.13
CA MET A 243 3.74 -25.02 3.27
C MET A 243 3.45 -26.17 4.24
N GLN A 244 3.54 -25.91 5.54
CA GLN A 244 3.22 -26.91 6.57
C GLN A 244 1.90 -26.59 7.27
N SER A 245 1.29 -27.63 7.85
CA SER A 245 0.08 -27.45 8.65
C SER A 245 0.41 -26.79 10.00
N ASP A 246 -0.53 -26.04 10.55
CA ASP A 246 -0.40 -25.50 11.91
C ASP A 246 -0.09 -26.60 12.94
N THR A 247 -0.67 -27.80 12.78
CA THR A 247 -0.39 -28.94 13.66
C THR A 247 1.07 -29.37 13.59
N THR A 248 1.65 -29.41 12.38
CA THR A 248 3.08 -29.72 12.19
C THR A 248 3.96 -28.66 12.85
N CYS A 249 3.67 -27.37 12.60
CA CYS A 249 4.44 -26.26 13.16
C CYS A 249 4.34 -26.22 14.69
N SER A 250 3.13 -26.32 15.26
CA SER A 250 2.93 -26.39 16.72
C SER A 250 3.58 -27.63 17.33
N GLY A 251 3.65 -28.75 16.61
CA GLY A 251 4.37 -29.94 17.06
C GLY A 251 5.89 -29.72 17.14
N ALA A 252 6.46 -28.93 16.24
CA ALA A 252 7.90 -28.63 16.21
C ALA A 252 8.32 -27.57 17.24
N TYR A 253 7.47 -26.57 17.50
CA TYR A 253 7.84 -25.37 18.29
C TYR A 253 7.02 -25.16 19.56
N GLY A 254 5.98 -25.96 19.79
CA GLY A 254 5.10 -25.79 20.95
C GLY A 254 4.50 -24.39 21.02
N ARG A 255 4.75 -23.70 22.13
CA ARG A 255 4.21 -22.35 22.43
C ARG A 255 4.89 -21.22 21.64
N ASP A 256 6.06 -21.47 21.06
CA ASP A 256 6.81 -20.45 20.34
C ASP A 256 6.20 -20.19 18.95
N PHE A 257 5.43 -21.15 18.42
CA PHE A 257 4.63 -20.97 17.21
C PHE A 257 3.19 -20.53 17.55
N VAL A 258 2.88 -19.27 17.28
CA VAL A 258 1.54 -18.72 17.49
C VAL A 258 0.65 -19.06 16.29
N LYS A 259 -0.17 -20.10 16.47
CA LYS A 259 -1.10 -20.59 15.44
C LYS A 259 -1.99 -19.48 14.90
N GLY A 260 -2.06 -19.37 13.58
CA GLY A 260 -2.87 -18.36 12.89
C GLY A 260 -2.18 -17.01 12.72
N HIS A 261 -1.17 -16.68 13.53
CA HIS A 261 -0.34 -15.49 13.37
C HIS A 261 0.92 -15.79 12.54
N MET A 262 1.45 -16.99 12.72
CA MET A 262 2.62 -17.50 12.03
C MET A 262 2.25 -18.57 11.02
N VAL A 263 3.18 -18.84 10.10
CA VAL A 263 3.16 -20.02 9.23
C VAL A 263 4.58 -20.56 9.10
N CYS A 264 4.72 -21.89 9.04
CA CYS A 264 6.01 -22.51 8.74
C CYS A 264 6.00 -23.21 7.37
N ALA A 265 7.15 -23.25 6.72
CA ALA A 265 7.34 -23.87 5.42
C ALA A 265 8.70 -24.56 5.34
N GLY A 266 8.80 -25.57 4.48
CA GLY A 266 10.03 -26.36 4.28
C GLY A 266 9.82 -27.84 4.58
N LYS A 267 10.85 -28.63 4.29
CA LYS A 267 10.98 -29.98 4.86
C LYS A 267 11.69 -29.87 6.21
N PRO A 268 11.50 -30.82 7.14
CA PRO A 268 12.25 -30.80 8.40
C PRO A 268 13.75 -30.81 8.11
N ALA A 269 14.47 -29.86 8.69
CA ALA A 269 15.92 -29.75 8.56
C ALA A 269 16.62 -31.01 9.07
N THR A 270 17.76 -31.34 8.47
CA THR A 270 18.46 -32.61 8.73
C THR A 270 19.37 -32.56 9.95
N GLY A 271 19.68 -31.35 10.45
CA GLY A 271 20.77 -31.11 11.40
C GLY A 271 22.06 -30.62 10.74
N SER A 272 22.06 -30.40 9.41
CA SER A 272 23.21 -29.93 8.64
C SER A 272 22.75 -29.18 7.38
N ASP A 273 23.66 -28.49 6.70
CA ASP A 273 23.41 -27.88 5.38
C ASP A 273 22.93 -28.93 4.36
N ALA A 274 23.54 -30.13 4.39
CA ALA A 274 23.20 -31.20 3.47
C ALA A 274 21.74 -31.69 3.66
N GLY A 275 20.94 -31.53 2.60
CA GLY A 275 19.53 -31.96 2.59
C GLY A 275 18.57 -31.01 3.32
N THR A 276 19.04 -29.88 3.84
CA THR A 276 18.20 -28.83 4.42
C THR A 276 17.88 -27.78 3.36
N VAL A 277 16.63 -27.29 3.37
CA VAL A 277 16.23 -26.10 2.61
C VAL A 277 15.53 -25.12 3.53
N SER A 278 16.13 -23.95 3.79
CA SER A 278 15.65 -23.02 4.82
C SER A 278 16.03 -21.56 4.54
N ALA A 279 15.16 -20.63 4.93
CA ALA A 279 15.52 -19.22 5.12
C ALA A 279 16.47 -19.08 6.31
N CYS A 280 17.38 -18.10 6.25
CA CYS A 280 18.37 -17.86 7.30
C CYS A 280 18.64 -16.37 7.53
N ASN A 281 19.57 -16.03 8.44
CA ASN A 281 19.90 -14.63 8.75
C ASN A 281 20.25 -13.87 7.46
N GLY A 282 19.75 -12.64 7.33
CA GLY A 282 19.83 -11.86 6.08
C GLY A 282 18.63 -12.07 5.13
N ASP A 283 17.85 -13.14 5.27
CA ASP A 283 16.53 -13.23 4.63
C ASP A 283 15.43 -12.53 5.45
N SER A 284 15.72 -12.17 6.70
CA SER A 284 14.80 -11.50 7.65
C SER A 284 14.03 -10.35 7.00
N GLY A 285 12.69 -10.37 7.09
CA GLY A 285 11.83 -9.38 6.43
C GLY A 285 11.56 -9.65 4.94
N GLY A 286 12.27 -10.58 4.32
CA GLY A 286 12.06 -11.01 2.94
C GLY A 286 10.74 -11.77 2.72
N PRO A 287 10.24 -11.86 1.47
CA PRO A 287 8.95 -12.44 1.17
C PRO A 287 8.98 -13.97 0.97
N LEU A 288 7.94 -14.63 1.50
CA LEU A 288 7.50 -15.96 1.08
C LEU A 288 6.32 -15.82 0.13
N VAL A 289 6.42 -16.35 -1.09
CA VAL A 289 5.49 -16.09 -2.19
C VAL A 289 4.80 -17.37 -2.66
N VAL A 290 3.48 -17.29 -2.86
CA VAL A 290 2.65 -18.31 -3.53
C VAL A 290 1.76 -17.60 -4.54
N ASN A 291 1.67 -18.10 -5.77
CA ASN A 291 0.77 -17.56 -6.81
C ASN A 291 0.91 -16.02 -6.99
N ASN A 292 2.15 -15.53 -7.03
CA ASN A 292 2.48 -14.11 -7.16
C ASN A 292 1.92 -13.21 -6.03
N ARG A 293 1.71 -13.78 -4.84
CA ARG A 293 1.33 -13.07 -3.61
C ARG A 293 2.27 -13.41 -2.47
N ILE A 294 2.67 -12.41 -1.69
CA ILE A 294 3.37 -12.59 -0.42
C ILE A 294 2.40 -13.22 0.57
N VAL A 295 2.65 -14.46 0.93
CA VAL A 295 1.90 -15.20 1.95
C VAL A 295 2.58 -15.18 3.32
N GLY A 296 3.89 -14.91 3.35
CA GLY A 296 4.66 -14.82 4.57
C GLY A 296 5.77 -13.78 4.49
N VAL A 297 6.18 -13.26 5.65
CA VAL A 297 7.38 -12.44 5.82
C VAL A 297 8.36 -13.22 6.70
N VAL A 298 9.61 -13.41 6.26
CA VAL A 298 10.64 -14.15 7.01
C VAL A 298 10.80 -13.50 8.38
N SER A 299 10.62 -14.28 9.45
CA SER A 299 10.52 -13.76 10.81
C SER A 299 11.64 -14.31 11.70
N TRP A 300 11.62 -15.60 12.01
CA TRP A 300 12.62 -16.22 12.87
C TRP A 300 12.91 -17.67 12.47
N GLY A 301 14.02 -18.19 12.98
CA GLY A 301 14.50 -19.53 12.71
C GLY A 301 15.10 -20.18 13.96
N VAL A 302 15.78 -21.29 13.74
CA VAL A 302 16.48 -22.07 14.78
C VAL A 302 18.00 -21.85 14.69
N THR A 303 18.75 -22.38 15.66
CA THR A 303 20.21 -22.33 15.66
C THR A 303 20.80 -22.77 14.32
N ASP A 304 21.64 -21.91 13.77
CA ASP A 304 22.30 -22.04 12.46
C ASP A 304 21.37 -22.42 11.30
N CYS A 305 20.06 -22.15 11.46
CA CYS A 305 19.01 -22.42 10.48
C CYS A 305 18.78 -23.91 10.12
N VAL A 306 19.60 -24.83 10.65
CA VAL A 306 19.59 -26.26 10.26
C VAL A 306 19.23 -27.22 11.39
N ALA A 307 18.81 -26.73 12.57
CA ALA A 307 18.51 -27.61 13.71
C ALA A 307 17.53 -28.73 13.34
N LYS A 308 17.89 -29.97 13.64
CA LYS A 308 17.18 -31.17 13.14
C LYS A 308 15.70 -31.14 13.51
N GLY A 309 14.84 -31.36 12.50
CA GLY A 309 13.39 -31.36 12.66
C GLY A 309 12.72 -29.99 12.54
N ALA A 310 13.49 -28.91 12.42
CA ALA A 310 12.97 -27.55 12.27
C ALA A 310 12.52 -27.21 10.85
N TYR A 311 11.71 -26.17 10.75
CA TYR A 311 11.19 -25.51 9.56
C TYR A 311 11.57 -24.01 9.58
N SER A 312 11.38 -23.29 8.48
CA SER A 312 11.47 -21.82 8.50
C SER A 312 10.12 -21.23 8.93
N VAL A 313 10.13 -20.19 9.77
CA VAL A 313 8.91 -19.54 10.29
C VAL A 313 8.76 -18.11 9.75
N PHE A 314 7.52 -17.78 9.41
CA PHE A 314 7.14 -16.55 8.75
C PHE A 314 5.92 -15.93 9.45
N SER A 315 5.82 -14.61 9.46
CA SER A 315 4.58 -13.91 9.79
C SER A 315 3.54 -14.18 8.72
N LYS A 316 2.34 -14.62 9.08
CA LYS A 316 1.27 -15.00 8.15
C LYS A 316 0.56 -13.75 7.62
N VAL A 317 0.89 -13.32 6.41
CA VAL A 317 0.39 -12.05 5.83
C VAL A 317 -1.13 -11.95 5.84
N SER A 318 -1.87 -13.03 5.50
CA SER A 318 -3.34 -13.01 5.46
C SER A 318 -4.00 -12.60 6.78
N THR A 319 -3.30 -12.78 7.91
CA THR A 319 -3.79 -12.43 9.25
C THR A 319 -3.66 -10.93 9.53
N TYR A 320 -2.67 -10.29 8.90
CA TYR A 320 -2.32 -8.90 9.16
C TYR A 320 -2.84 -7.93 8.10
N VAL A 321 -3.65 -8.40 7.14
CA VAL A 321 -4.12 -7.59 6.01
C VAL A 321 -4.88 -6.33 6.47
N GLY A 322 -5.77 -6.47 7.45
CA GLY A 322 -6.52 -5.34 8.01
C GLY A 322 -5.66 -4.34 8.80
N ALA A 323 -4.38 -4.65 9.08
CA ALA A 323 -3.44 -3.74 9.70
C ALA A 323 -2.39 -3.21 8.72
N ALA A 324 -1.95 -4.02 7.75
CA ALA A 324 -0.89 -3.70 6.80
C ALA A 324 -1.39 -2.95 5.57
N TYR A 325 -2.49 -3.37 4.92
CA TYR A 325 -3.03 -2.67 3.74
C TYR A 325 -3.33 -1.19 3.99
N PRO A 326 -3.90 -0.80 5.15
CA PRO A 326 -4.12 0.60 5.47
C PRO A 326 -2.84 1.44 5.57
N ARG A 327 -1.65 0.82 5.62
CA ARG A 327 -0.33 1.50 5.57
C ARG A 327 0.31 1.48 4.20
N VAL A 328 -0.27 0.70 3.29
CA VAL A 328 0.13 0.53 1.90
C VAL A 328 -0.67 1.51 1.04
N ASP A 329 -1.96 1.67 1.33
CA ASP A 329 -2.90 2.55 0.61
C ASP A 329 -3.14 3.89 1.32
N ASP A 330 -2.33 4.25 2.33
CA ASP A 330 -2.46 5.54 3.01
C ASP A 330 -1.93 6.69 2.15
N ALA A 331 -2.85 7.56 1.76
CA ALA A 331 -2.55 8.86 1.21
C ALA A 331 -3.14 9.95 2.11
N ASN A 332 -2.37 11.00 2.36
CA ASN A 332 -2.79 12.16 3.15
C ASN A 332 -2.13 13.44 2.63
N LEU A 333 -2.63 14.59 3.07
CA LEU A 333 -2.19 15.91 2.60
C LEU A 333 -1.01 16.45 3.40
N SER A 334 -0.88 16.02 4.66
CA SER A 334 0.11 16.52 5.62
C SER A 334 1.36 15.63 5.75
N GLY A 335 1.31 14.38 5.28
CA GLY A 335 2.37 13.38 5.43
C GLY A 335 2.35 12.61 6.76
N ASP A 336 1.32 12.74 7.60
CA ASP A 336 1.34 12.32 9.02
C ASP A 336 0.71 10.95 9.33
N SER A 337 0.32 10.20 8.29
CA SER A 337 -0.36 8.89 8.34
C SER A 337 -1.83 8.93 8.79
N LYS A 338 -2.45 10.11 8.85
CA LYS A 338 -3.90 10.24 9.06
C LYS A 338 -4.54 10.83 7.83
N ALA A 339 -5.70 10.32 7.47
CA ALA A 339 -6.49 10.89 6.39
C ALA A 339 -6.95 12.30 6.78
N ASP A 340 -6.47 13.28 6.03
CA ASP A 340 -6.86 14.68 6.15
C ASP A 340 -8.18 14.94 5.43
N LEU A 341 -8.81 16.07 5.71
CA LEU A 341 -10.07 16.45 5.08
C LEU A 341 -9.90 17.66 4.17
N TRP A 342 -10.38 17.56 2.95
CA TRP A 342 -10.55 18.70 2.06
C TRP A 342 -11.99 19.22 2.14
N VAL A 343 -12.16 20.55 2.20
CA VAL A 343 -13.48 21.21 2.22
C VAL A 343 -13.49 22.47 1.38
N ARG A 344 -14.67 22.85 0.88
CA ARG A 344 -14.86 24.16 0.21
C ARG A 344 -15.85 25.03 0.95
N ASN A 345 -15.52 26.30 1.17
CA ASN A 345 -16.50 27.24 1.72
C ASN A 345 -17.63 27.47 0.70
N ALA A 346 -18.86 27.25 1.14
CA ALA A 346 -20.05 27.32 0.30
C ALA A 346 -20.34 28.73 -0.23
N SER A 347 -19.90 29.78 0.48
CA SER A 347 -20.09 31.18 0.07
C SER A 347 -18.94 31.67 -0.80
N THR A 348 -17.71 31.65 -0.28
CA THR A 348 -16.54 32.22 -0.95
C THR A 348 -15.96 31.32 -2.05
N LYS A 349 -16.40 30.07 -2.10
CA LYS A 349 -15.86 29.01 -2.98
C LYS A 349 -14.38 28.72 -2.75
N THR A 350 -13.80 29.18 -1.65
CA THR A 350 -12.40 28.89 -1.31
C THR A 350 -12.26 27.46 -0.83
N GLY A 351 -11.32 26.70 -1.40
CA GLY A 351 -10.95 25.36 -0.96
C GLY A 351 -9.99 25.40 0.24
N TYR A 352 -10.04 24.40 1.10
CA TYR A 352 -9.17 24.26 2.26
C TYR A 352 -8.81 22.80 2.52
N SER A 353 -7.59 22.56 2.99
CA SER A 353 -7.26 21.35 3.74
C SER A 353 -7.43 21.60 5.25
N LYS A 354 -7.77 20.52 5.95
CA LYS A 354 -7.89 20.45 7.39
C LYS A 354 -7.20 19.15 7.84
N ASP A 355 -6.03 19.30 8.45
CA ASP A 355 -5.21 18.15 8.84
C ASP A 355 -5.83 17.41 10.02
N SER A 356 -5.84 16.08 9.99
CA SER A 356 -6.39 15.30 11.09
C SER A 356 -5.45 15.27 12.29
N THR A 357 -6.01 15.40 13.49
CA THR A 357 -5.28 15.16 14.75
C THR A 357 -5.56 13.76 15.32
N GLY A 358 -6.34 12.94 14.60
CA GLY A 358 -6.86 11.65 15.05
C GLY A 358 -8.17 11.75 15.84
N THR A 359 -8.49 12.91 16.38
CA THR A 359 -9.70 13.13 17.18
C THR A 359 -10.45 14.43 16.85
N SER A 360 -9.83 15.31 16.07
CA SER A 360 -10.35 16.57 15.56
C SER A 360 -9.61 16.95 14.28
N PHE A 361 -9.86 18.16 13.76
CA PHE A 361 -9.11 18.72 12.64
C PHE A 361 -8.39 20.00 13.06
N ALA A 362 -7.17 20.18 12.55
CA ALA A 362 -6.35 21.36 12.75
C ALA A 362 -6.94 22.62 12.06
N ALA A 363 -6.23 23.75 12.20
CA ALA A 363 -6.59 24.99 11.51
C ALA A 363 -6.59 24.79 9.98
N ARG A 364 -7.55 25.43 9.31
CA ARG A 364 -7.69 25.34 7.85
C ARG A 364 -6.50 25.97 7.12
N GLN A 365 -6.03 25.33 6.06
CA GLN A 365 -5.01 25.86 5.15
C GLN A 365 -5.68 26.15 3.80
N SER A 366 -5.47 27.35 3.24
CA SER A 366 -6.20 27.80 2.04
C SER A 366 -5.58 27.27 0.74
N TRP A 367 -6.45 26.74 -0.14
CA TRP A 367 -6.13 26.25 -1.48
C TRP A 367 -6.65 27.18 -2.57
N GLY A 368 -7.02 28.43 -2.23
CA GLY A 368 -7.49 29.40 -3.20
C GLY A 368 -8.92 29.14 -3.70
N ASN A 369 -9.25 29.71 -4.85
CA ASN A 369 -10.62 29.71 -5.39
C ASN A 369 -10.96 28.43 -6.16
N TRP A 370 -11.99 27.71 -5.69
CA TRP A 370 -12.54 26.50 -6.31
C TRP A 370 -13.98 26.74 -6.81
N ASN A 371 -14.24 27.92 -7.37
CA ASN A 371 -15.48 28.18 -8.09
C ASN A 371 -15.54 27.34 -9.37
N GLY A 372 -16.74 26.93 -9.79
CA GLY A 372 -16.91 26.15 -11.01
C GLY A 372 -16.61 24.65 -10.89
N VAL A 373 -16.41 24.10 -9.68
CA VAL A 373 -16.41 22.65 -9.43
C VAL A 373 -17.64 22.21 -8.62
N ASN A 374 -18.06 20.96 -8.76
CA ASN A 374 -19.19 20.41 -7.99
C ASN A 374 -18.95 19.02 -7.37
N VAL A 375 -17.76 18.46 -7.56
CA VAL A 375 -17.28 17.21 -6.93
C VAL A 375 -15.77 17.37 -6.70
N VAL A 376 -15.28 16.96 -5.53
CA VAL A 376 -13.85 16.87 -5.22
C VAL A 376 -13.63 15.65 -4.32
N LEU A 377 -12.98 14.64 -4.87
CA LEU A 377 -12.69 13.37 -4.22
C LEU A 377 -11.20 13.29 -3.90
N GLN A 378 -10.88 12.81 -2.70
CA GLN A 378 -9.52 12.55 -2.25
C GLN A 378 -9.12 11.11 -2.60
N THR A 379 -7.95 10.89 -3.20
CA THR A 379 -7.47 9.56 -3.62
C THR A 379 -5.95 9.56 -3.77
N ASP A 380 -5.34 8.46 -4.20
CA ASP A 380 -3.96 8.41 -4.71
C ASP A 380 -3.99 7.47 -5.94
N LEU A 381 -4.13 8.01 -7.15
CA LEU A 381 -4.34 7.21 -8.36
C LEU A 381 -3.04 6.82 -9.06
N ASP A 382 -1.93 7.48 -8.74
CA ASP A 382 -0.60 7.13 -9.26
C ASP A 382 0.28 6.36 -8.24
N ARG A 383 -0.24 6.15 -7.03
CA ARG A 383 0.37 5.36 -5.95
C ARG A 383 1.72 5.93 -5.52
N ASP A 384 1.88 7.24 -5.62
CA ASP A 384 3.09 7.93 -5.19
C ASP A 384 3.09 8.22 -3.68
N GLY A 385 2.03 7.85 -2.96
CA GLY A 385 1.88 8.03 -1.52
C GLY A 385 1.46 9.43 -1.10
N TYR A 386 1.29 10.35 -2.06
CA TYR A 386 0.71 11.67 -1.84
C TYR A 386 -0.76 11.64 -2.22
N GLN A 387 -1.55 12.44 -1.51
CA GLN A 387 -2.97 12.50 -1.83
C GLN A 387 -3.24 13.35 -3.07
N ASP A 388 -3.80 12.69 -4.08
CA ASP A 388 -4.36 13.24 -5.29
C ASP A 388 -5.81 13.73 -5.10
N LEU A 389 -6.25 14.54 -6.07
CA LEU A 389 -7.65 14.93 -6.20
C LEU A 389 -8.25 14.47 -7.52
N VAL A 390 -9.49 14.00 -7.46
CA VAL A 390 -10.37 13.88 -8.62
C VAL A 390 -11.49 14.90 -8.50
N TYR A 391 -11.65 15.80 -9.46
CA TYR A 391 -12.68 16.83 -9.41
C TYR A 391 -13.49 16.92 -10.70
N ARG A 392 -14.75 17.34 -10.58
CA ARG A 392 -15.64 17.59 -11.72
C ARG A 392 -15.94 19.07 -11.86
N ARG A 393 -15.69 19.59 -13.05
CA ARG A 393 -16.04 20.96 -13.44
C ARG A 393 -17.54 21.05 -13.68
N SER A 394 -18.20 22.04 -13.10
CA SER A 394 -19.66 22.14 -13.11
C SER A 394 -20.25 22.61 -14.45
N GLY A 395 -19.49 23.40 -15.23
CA GLY A 395 -19.96 24.00 -16.47
C GLY A 395 -20.15 23.01 -17.61
N ASP A 396 -19.21 22.09 -17.81
CA ASP A 396 -19.18 21.07 -18.88
C ASP A 396 -19.30 19.64 -18.35
N GLY A 397 -19.07 19.39 -17.06
CA GLY A 397 -19.09 18.06 -16.48
C GLY A 397 -17.80 17.27 -16.68
N ASP A 398 -16.75 17.89 -17.21
CA ASP A 398 -15.45 17.23 -17.39
C ASP A 398 -14.83 16.88 -16.04
N VAL A 399 -14.18 15.72 -15.98
CA VAL A 399 -13.56 15.18 -14.77
C VAL A 399 -12.07 15.15 -14.93
N PHE A 400 -11.36 15.62 -13.92
CA PHE A 400 -9.91 15.76 -13.90
C PHE A 400 -9.33 15.00 -12.72
N TRP A 401 -8.16 14.42 -12.94
CA TRP A 401 -7.25 13.98 -11.88
C TRP A 401 -6.11 15.00 -11.76
N ALA A 402 -5.73 15.34 -10.53
CA ALA A 402 -4.59 16.18 -10.21
C ALA A 402 -3.68 15.47 -9.20
N SER A 403 -2.41 15.29 -9.59
CA SER A 403 -1.38 14.69 -8.74
C SER A 403 -1.04 15.62 -7.58
N GLY A 404 -1.11 15.10 -6.35
CA GLY A 404 -0.81 15.86 -5.13
C GLY A 404 0.66 16.28 -5.02
N ARG A 405 1.56 15.45 -5.57
CA ARG A 405 3.01 15.68 -5.52
C ARG A 405 3.50 16.63 -6.62
N THR A 406 3.14 16.33 -7.88
CA THR A 406 3.68 17.03 -9.05
C THR A 406 2.87 18.25 -9.44
N GLY A 407 1.57 18.28 -9.12
CA GLY A 407 0.61 19.26 -9.64
C GLY A 407 0.09 18.93 -11.05
N THR A 408 0.55 17.83 -11.65
CA THR A 408 0.11 17.38 -12.98
C THR A 408 -1.40 17.19 -12.98
N THR A 409 -2.10 17.82 -13.93
CA THR A 409 -3.54 17.67 -14.11
C THR A 409 -3.84 16.99 -15.45
N LYS A 410 -4.74 15.99 -15.44
CA LYS A 410 -5.22 15.30 -16.65
C LYS A 410 -6.74 15.23 -16.66
N GLN A 411 -7.35 15.48 -17.81
CA GLN A 411 -8.75 15.14 -18.01
C GLN A 411 -8.88 13.62 -18.12
N ILE A 412 -9.69 13.03 -17.24
CA ILE A 412 -9.91 11.58 -17.17
C ILE A 412 -11.30 11.17 -17.65
N ALA A 413 -12.22 12.14 -17.80
CA ALA A 413 -13.50 11.93 -18.47
C ALA A 413 -14.10 13.22 -19.04
N ASP A 414 -14.95 13.06 -20.03
CA ASP A 414 -15.65 14.12 -20.76
C ASP A 414 -17.16 14.14 -20.42
N ASN A 415 -17.71 15.33 -20.21
CA ASN A 415 -19.16 15.57 -20.12
C ASN A 415 -19.94 14.63 -19.16
N TRP A 416 -19.40 14.38 -17.96
CA TRP A 416 -20.06 13.58 -16.92
C TRP A 416 -21.12 14.35 -16.14
N LYS A 417 -21.85 15.27 -16.78
CA LYS A 417 -22.98 16.02 -16.17
C LYS A 417 -24.08 15.09 -15.68
N THR A 418 -24.32 13.99 -16.40
CA THR A 418 -25.39 13.02 -16.11
C THR A 418 -24.97 11.91 -15.15
N ARG A 419 -23.68 11.83 -14.78
CA ARG A 419 -23.22 10.93 -13.72
C ARG A 419 -23.73 11.43 -12.38
N THR A 420 -24.52 10.61 -11.72
CA THR A 420 -25.18 10.94 -10.45
C THR A 420 -24.23 10.77 -9.26
N ARG A 421 -23.23 9.89 -9.37
CA ARG A 421 -22.13 9.73 -8.41
C ARG A 421 -20.81 9.44 -9.13
N ILE A 422 -19.72 9.91 -8.55
CA ILE A 422 -18.34 9.55 -8.86
C ILE A 422 -17.72 9.14 -7.52
N VAL A 423 -16.92 8.08 -7.49
CA VAL A 423 -16.33 7.53 -6.27
C VAL A 423 -14.91 7.05 -6.59
N THR A 424 -13.95 7.35 -5.73
CA THR A 424 -12.56 6.86 -5.78
C THR A 424 -12.30 5.96 -4.56
N PRO A 425 -12.76 4.70 -4.59
CA PRO A 425 -12.77 3.88 -3.38
C PRO A 425 -11.41 3.25 -3.04
N GLY A 426 -10.47 3.19 -3.99
CA GLY A 426 -9.27 2.35 -3.91
C GLY A 426 -9.33 1.21 -4.92
N ASP A 427 -8.59 0.12 -4.69
CA ASP A 427 -8.57 -1.07 -5.56
C ASP A 427 -9.78 -1.98 -5.30
N VAL A 428 -10.80 -1.88 -6.14
CA VAL A 428 -12.01 -2.73 -6.12
C VAL A 428 -11.77 -4.00 -6.92
N THR A 429 -11.00 -3.91 -8.01
CA THR A 429 -10.78 -5.03 -8.93
C THR A 429 -9.80 -6.09 -8.40
N GLY A 430 -9.10 -5.81 -7.30
CA GLY A 430 -8.10 -6.69 -6.69
C GLY A 430 -6.80 -6.75 -7.48
N ASP A 431 -6.51 -5.73 -8.29
CA ASP A 431 -5.34 -5.64 -9.14
C ASP A 431 -4.23 -4.73 -8.59
N TYR A 432 -4.46 -4.16 -7.40
CA TYR A 432 -3.61 -3.25 -6.61
C TYR A 432 -3.53 -1.85 -7.20
N LEU A 433 -4.36 -1.55 -8.19
CA LEU A 433 -4.41 -0.24 -8.82
C LEU A 433 -5.72 0.44 -8.40
N PRO A 434 -5.64 1.65 -7.83
CA PRO A 434 -6.83 2.39 -7.44
C PRO A 434 -7.79 2.63 -8.60
N ASP A 435 -9.05 2.26 -8.40
CA ASP A 435 -10.11 2.32 -9.40
C ASP A 435 -10.95 3.59 -9.26
N LEU A 436 -11.63 3.95 -10.35
CA LEU A 436 -12.68 4.97 -10.33
C LEU A 436 -14.04 4.30 -10.58
N LEU A 437 -15.05 4.70 -9.82
CA LEU A 437 -16.41 4.22 -9.99
C LEU A 437 -17.33 5.39 -10.36
N SER A 438 -18.37 5.10 -11.15
CA SER A 438 -19.44 6.07 -11.39
C SER A 438 -20.81 5.42 -11.52
N VAL A 439 -21.84 6.15 -11.09
CA VAL A 439 -23.24 5.78 -11.30
C VAL A 439 -23.82 6.70 -12.36
N ASP A 440 -24.33 6.13 -13.46
CA ASP A 440 -25.00 6.92 -14.50
C ASP A 440 -26.44 7.32 -14.12
N SER A 441 -27.09 8.07 -15.00
CA SER A 441 -28.47 8.54 -14.80
C SER A 441 -29.50 7.39 -14.80
N ALA A 442 -29.20 6.28 -15.48
CA ALA A 442 -30.02 5.06 -15.46
C ALA A 442 -29.81 4.24 -14.16
N GLY A 443 -28.87 4.64 -13.30
CA GLY A 443 -28.59 3.96 -12.04
C GLY A 443 -27.72 2.71 -12.22
N VAL A 444 -26.94 2.65 -13.29
CA VAL A 444 -25.93 1.60 -13.50
C VAL A 444 -24.61 2.04 -12.86
N LEU A 445 -24.04 1.17 -12.02
CA LEU A 445 -22.68 1.32 -11.51
C LEU A 445 -21.67 0.75 -12.51
N TRP A 446 -20.64 1.54 -12.76
CA TRP A 446 -19.49 1.22 -13.61
C TRP A 446 -18.20 1.31 -12.80
N ILE A 447 -17.30 0.36 -13.02
CA ILE A 447 -15.90 0.42 -12.57
C ILE A 447 -15.05 0.82 -13.76
N TYR A 448 -14.07 1.69 -13.54
CA TYR A 448 -13.03 2.09 -14.47
C TYR A 448 -11.73 1.56 -13.87
N PRO A 449 -11.21 0.41 -14.34
CA PRO A 449 -10.03 -0.20 -13.74
C PRO A 449 -8.83 0.73 -13.82
N GLY A 450 -8.14 0.92 -12.71
CA GLY A 450 -6.97 1.79 -12.60
C GLY A 450 -5.78 1.30 -13.42
N ARG A 451 -4.87 2.22 -13.77
CA ARG A 451 -3.55 1.89 -14.32
C ARG A 451 -2.39 2.31 -13.42
N GLY A 452 -2.67 2.87 -12.24
CA GLY A 452 -1.65 3.33 -11.29
C GLY A 452 -0.83 4.51 -11.80
N ASN A 453 -1.39 5.34 -12.68
CA ASN A 453 -0.71 6.51 -13.25
C ASN A 453 -1.68 7.67 -13.56
N GLY A 454 -2.82 7.67 -12.87
CA GLY A 454 -3.93 8.60 -13.10
C GLY A 454 -4.75 8.35 -14.38
N THR A 455 -4.61 7.17 -15.02
CA THR A 455 -5.43 6.77 -16.18
C THR A 455 -6.15 5.44 -15.92
N PHE A 456 -7.11 5.12 -16.79
CA PHE A 456 -8.02 3.99 -16.61
C PHE A 456 -8.15 3.11 -17.85
N ALA A 457 -8.45 1.83 -17.65
CA ALA A 457 -8.89 0.92 -18.70
C ALA A 457 -10.37 1.12 -19.07
N SER A 458 -10.85 0.34 -20.04
CA SER A 458 -12.26 0.36 -20.43
C SER A 458 -13.16 0.01 -19.26
N ARG A 459 -14.26 0.77 -19.12
CA ARG A 459 -15.20 0.57 -18.01
C ARG A 459 -15.86 -0.81 -18.04
N VAL A 460 -16.08 -1.38 -16.86
CA VAL A 460 -16.76 -2.66 -16.64
C VAL A 460 -18.07 -2.40 -15.91
N LYS A 461 -19.17 -2.99 -16.40
CA LYS A 461 -20.48 -2.86 -15.78
C LYS A 461 -20.57 -3.72 -14.52
N VAL A 462 -20.91 -3.12 -13.38
CA VAL A 462 -21.26 -3.87 -12.16
C VAL A 462 -22.71 -4.29 -12.18
N GLY A 463 -23.64 -3.35 -12.35
CA GLY A 463 -25.08 -3.64 -12.34
C GLY A 463 -25.96 -2.40 -12.21
N SER A 464 -27.27 -2.56 -12.39
CA SER A 464 -28.28 -1.51 -12.25
C SER A 464 -28.82 -1.41 -10.81
N GLY A 465 -29.67 -0.41 -10.54
CA GLY A 465 -30.38 -0.25 -9.26
C GLY A 465 -29.67 0.66 -8.25
N TRP A 466 -28.58 1.33 -8.63
CA TRP A 466 -27.82 2.21 -7.75
C TRP A 466 -28.47 3.57 -7.50
N ASN A 467 -29.52 3.91 -8.26
CA ASN A 467 -30.35 5.10 -7.99
C ASN A 467 -31.17 5.01 -6.69
N GLN A 468 -31.23 3.84 -6.05
CA GLN A 468 -31.81 3.69 -4.71
C GLN A 468 -30.97 4.35 -3.60
N TYR A 469 -29.78 4.86 -3.91
CA TYR A 469 -28.88 5.51 -2.96
C TYR A 469 -28.71 6.99 -3.26
N ASN A 470 -28.79 7.86 -2.25
CA ASN A 470 -28.47 9.28 -2.41
C ASN A 470 -26.98 9.58 -2.18
N SER A 471 -26.25 8.68 -1.53
CA SER A 471 -24.81 8.76 -1.30
C SER A 471 -24.16 7.40 -1.51
N VAL A 472 -23.03 7.39 -2.20
CA VAL A 472 -22.10 6.24 -2.29
C VAL A 472 -20.72 6.81 -2.02
N ARG A 473 -20.00 6.20 -1.10
CA ARG A 473 -18.64 6.56 -0.67
C ARG A 473 -17.78 5.32 -0.58
N GLY A 474 -16.49 5.52 -0.72
CA GLY A 474 -15.45 4.54 -0.44
C GLY A 474 -14.17 5.31 -0.10
N LYS A 475 -13.13 4.56 0.26
CA LYS A 475 -11.71 4.93 0.40
C LYS A 475 -11.15 4.01 1.48
N GLY A 476 -10.95 2.76 1.09
CA GLY A 476 -10.41 1.72 1.95
C GLY A 476 -11.36 0.56 2.28
N ASP A 477 -10.89 -0.23 3.24
CA ASP A 477 -11.43 -1.51 3.67
C ASP A 477 -12.15 -1.35 5.01
N PHE A 478 -13.49 -1.44 5.00
CA PHE A 478 -14.31 -1.23 6.19
C PHE A 478 -14.47 -2.52 7.01
N ASN A 479 -14.23 -3.69 6.42
CA ASN A 479 -14.37 -5.00 7.08
C ASN A 479 -13.03 -5.65 7.43
N GLY A 480 -11.90 -5.00 7.16
CA GLY A 480 -10.54 -5.44 7.50
C GLY A 480 -10.09 -6.70 6.75
N ASP A 481 -10.69 -7.00 5.59
CA ASP A 481 -10.46 -8.25 4.87
C ASP A 481 -9.33 -8.17 3.81
N GLY A 482 -8.74 -6.99 3.64
CA GLY A 482 -7.72 -6.64 2.65
C GLY A 482 -8.29 -6.25 1.30
N LYS A 483 -9.58 -5.90 1.20
CA LYS A 483 -10.23 -5.48 -0.05
C LYS A 483 -11.03 -4.21 0.14
N THR A 484 -11.08 -3.41 -0.91
CA THR A 484 -11.79 -2.14 -0.91
C THR A 484 -13.30 -2.32 -0.84
N ASP A 485 -13.93 -1.57 0.05
CA ASP A 485 -15.36 -1.62 0.32
C ASP A 485 -16.08 -0.33 -0.11
N LEU A 486 -17.42 -0.40 -0.20
CA LEU A 486 -18.27 0.78 -0.36
C LEU A 486 -19.29 0.93 0.77
N ILE A 487 -19.59 2.18 1.09
CA ILE A 487 -20.68 2.58 1.97
C ILE A 487 -21.73 3.33 1.15
N ALA A 488 -22.99 2.90 1.25
CA ALA A 488 -24.11 3.48 0.51
C ALA A 488 -25.27 3.86 1.43
N ARG A 489 -25.86 5.04 1.22
CA ARG A 489 -27.02 5.53 1.98
C ARG A 489 -28.27 5.53 1.12
N SER A 490 -29.36 4.94 1.63
CA SER A 490 -30.66 4.90 0.93
C SER A 490 -31.16 6.30 0.59
N THR A 491 -31.95 6.41 -0.47
CA THR A 491 -32.62 7.67 -0.86
C THR A 491 -33.54 8.22 0.22
N SER A 492 -34.20 7.36 1.00
CA SER A 492 -34.97 7.74 2.19
C SER A 492 -34.11 8.42 3.26
N GLY A 493 -32.80 8.21 3.22
CA GLY A 493 -31.84 8.75 4.16
C GLY A 493 -31.67 7.93 5.44
N SER A 494 -32.58 7.01 5.75
CA SER A 494 -32.59 6.32 7.05
C SER A 494 -31.69 5.09 7.15
N HIS A 495 -31.09 4.59 6.07
CA HIS A 495 -30.31 3.34 6.12
C HIS A 495 -28.95 3.48 5.45
N LEU A 496 -27.93 2.95 6.14
CA LEU A 496 -26.57 2.80 5.63
C LEU A 496 -26.29 1.32 5.36
N TYR A 497 -25.67 1.06 4.22
CA TYR A 497 -25.31 -0.28 3.76
C TYR A 497 -23.82 -0.38 3.48
N LEU A 498 -23.22 -1.49 3.88
CA LEU A 498 -21.88 -1.91 3.50
C LEU A 498 -21.98 -2.86 2.30
N TYR A 499 -21.20 -2.56 1.27
CA TYR A 499 -20.94 -3.39 0.12
C TYR A 499 -19.50 -3.88 0.20
N LYS A 500 -19.35 -5.16 0.57
CA LYS A 500 -18.01 -5.75 0.72
C LYS A 500 -17.39 -6.00 -0.64
N GLY A 501 -16.18 -5.50 -0.86
CA GLY A 501 -15.40 -5.81 -2.05
C GLY A 501 -15.08 -7.30 -2.15
N THR A 502 -14.94 -7.78 -3.38
CA THR A 502 -14.50 -9.17 -3.62
C THR A 502 -13.15 -9.24 -4.32
N GLY A 503 -12.56 -8.11 -4.69
CA GLY A 503 -11.35 -8.05 -5.51
C GLY A 503 -11.60 -8.59 -6.90
N LYS A 504 -12.75 -8.24 -7.49
CA LYS A 504 -13.16 -8.65 -8.84
C LYS A 504 -13.85 -7.48 -9.54
N ALA A 505 -13.75 -7.43 -10.86
CA ALA A 505 -14.55 -6.52 -11.67
C ALA A 505 -15.94 -7.10 -11.97
N GLY A 506 -16.83 -6.25 -12.49
CA GLY A 506 -18.12 -6.67 -13.04
C GLY A 506 -19.19 -7.00 -11.99
N SER A 507 -20.12 -7.88 -12.33
CA SER A 507 -21.28 -8.21 -11.47
C SER A 507 -20.91 -8.88 -10.15
N GLY A 508 -19.70 -9.42 -10.05
CA GLY A 508 -19.16 -10.01 -8.83
C GLY A 508 -18.38 -9.04 -7.95
N ALA A 509 -18.27 -7.75 -8.30
CA ALA A 509 -17.37 -6.81 -7.61
C ALA A 509 -17.69 -6.62 -6.13
N PHE A 510 -18.96 -6.72 -5.77
CA PHE A 510 -19.40 -6.61 -4.38
C PHE A 510 -20.28 -7.78 -3.98
N SER A 511 -20.16 -8.19 -2.73
CA SER A 511 -21.08 -9.14 -2.10
C SER A 511 -22.47 -8.50 -1.87
N ALA A 512 -23.44 -9.31 -1.48
CA ALA A 512 -24.74 -8.81 -1.05
C ALA A 512 -24.60 -7.74 0.04
N ARG A 513 -25.32 -6.62 -0.12
CA ARG A 513 -25.25 -5.49 0.81
C ARG A 513 -25.68 -5.90 2.22
N VAL A 514 -24.98 -5.39 3.23
CA VAL A 514 -25.34 -5.56 4.64
C VAL A 514 -25.84 -4.23 5.17
N LYS A 515 -27.03 -4.19 5.78
CA LYS A 515 -27.50 -3.00 6.50
C LYS A 515 -26.67 -2.86 7.78
N VAL A 516 -25.86 -1.81 7.88
CA VAL A 516 -24.93 -1.62 9.00
C VAL A 516 -25.44 -0.64 10.04
N ARG A 517 -26.37 0.25 9.66
CA ARG A 517 -26.93 1.26 10.56
C ARG A 517 -28.28 1.79 10.06
N THR A 518 -29.18 2.09 10.99
CA THR A 518 -30.29 3.03 10.75
C THR A 518 -29.84 4.41 11.20
N TRP A 519 -29.95 5.42 10.34
CA TRP A 519 -29.25 6.68 10.52
C TRP A 519 -30.05 7.88 10.04
N ASP A 520 -30.64 8.63 10.97
CA ASP A 520 -31.39 9.86 10.68
C ASP A 520 -30.64 11.11 11.17
N GLY A 521 -31.00 12.28 10.63
CA GLY A 521 -30.47 13.58 11.09
C GLY A 521 -29.16 14.06 10.43
N TYR A 522 -28.81 13.52 9.26
CA TYR A 522 -27.57 13.84 8.53
C TYR A 522 -27.82 14.26 7.08
N ASN A 523 -27.01 15.20 6.58
CA ASN A 523 -27.15 15.78 5.24
C ASN A 523 -25.88 15.75 4.37
N ALA A 524 -24.70 15.46 4.93
CA ALA A 524 -23.47 15.28 4.17
C ALA A 524 -22.59 14.17 4.76
N PHE A 525 -21.84 13.50 3.89
CA PHE A 525 -21.04 12.32 4.22
C PHE A 525 -19.74 12.32 3.44
N ASP A 526 -18.70 11.81 4.06
CA ASP A 526 -17.39 11.64 3.46
C ASP A 526 -16.66 10.42 4.03
N ALA A 527 -15.78 9.82 3.23
CA ALA A 527 -14.93 8.70 3.60
C ALA A 527 -13.50 9.06 3.19
N PRO A 528 -12.78 9.90 3.96
CA PRO A 528 -11.45 10.34 3.58
C PRO A 528 -10.36 9.26 3.81
N GLY A 529 -10.68 8.14 4.48
CA GLY A 529 -9.73 7.09 4.85
C GLY A 529 -9.58 6.97 6.37
N ASP A 530 -8.39 6.63 6.85
CA ASP A 530 -8.08 6.47 8.28
C ASP A 530 -7.79 7.82 8.98
N VAL A 531 -8.85 8.50 9.42
CA VAL A 531 -8.74 9.80 10.09
C VAL A 531 -8.09 9.66 11.47
N THR A 532 -8.34 8.55 12.17
CA THR A 532 -7.83 8.30 13.52
C THR A 532 -6.34 7.92 13.55
N GLY A 533 -5.83 7.36 12.46
CA GLY A 533 -4.49 6.78 12.36
C GLY A 533 -4.40 5.35 12.90
N ASP A 534 -5.53 4.74 13.26
CA ASP A 534 -5.58 3.40 13.88
C ASP A 534 -5.43 2.26 12.87
N GLY A 535 -5.36 2.59 11.58
CA GLY A 535 -5.22 1.67 10.47
C GLY A 535 -6.57 1.13 10.01
N ARG A 536 -7.69 1.82 10.23
CA ARG A 536 -9.01 1.39 9.76
C ARG A 536 -9.67 2.53 9.00
N ALA A 537 -10.44 2.19 7.97
CA ALA A 537 -11.19 3.20 7.24
C ALA A 537 -12.27 3.83 8.13
N ASP A 538 -12.23 5.15 8.25
CA ASP A 538 -13.17 5.94 9.03
C ASP A 538 -14.23 6.60 8.16
N PHE A 539 -15.25 7.14 8.81
CA PHE A 539 -16.36 7.80 8.13
C PHE A 539 -16.76 9.09 8.80
N LEU A 540 -17.06 10.11 7.99
CA LEU A 540 -17.48 11.42 8.45
C LEU A 540 -18.94 11.67 8.06
N ALA A 541 -19.69 12.27 8.97
CA ALA A 541 -21.06 12.66 8.69
C ALA A 541 -21.47 13.94 9.40
N ARG A 542 -22.14 14.82 8.65
CA ARG A 542 -22.54 16.14 9.09
C ARG A 542 -24.04 16.24 9.33
N THR A 543 -24.42 16.87 10.43
CA THR A 543 -25.82 17.26 10.70
C THR A 543 -26.19 18.53 9.93
N PRO A 544 -27.49 18.79 9.68
CA PRO A 544 -27.93 20.05 9.08
C PRO A 544 -27.47 21.30 9.84
N GLY A 545 -27.29 21.19 11.16
CA GLY A 545 -26.78 22.25 12.02
C GLY A 545 -25.30 22.59 11.83
N GLY A 546 -24.52 21.71 11.19
CA GLY A 546 -23.09 21.92 10.95
C GLY A 546 -22.15 21.13 11.84
N THR A 547 -22.67 20.32 12.77
CA THR A 547 -21.83 19.41 13.55
C THR A 547 -21.34 18.27 12.66
N LEU A 548 -20.01 18.16 12.52
CA LEU A 548 -19.35 17.05 11.86
C LEU A 548 -18.98 16.00 12.90
N TYR A 549 -19.34 14.75 12.63
CA TYR A 549 -19.02 13.61 13.47
C TYR A 549 -18.06 12.67 12.76
N LEU A 550 -17.03 12.24 13.47
CA LEU A 550 -16.14 11.13 13.12
C LEU A 550 -16.71 9.83 13.66
N TYR A 551 -16.78 8.84 12.78
CA TYR A 551 -17.13 7.45 13.06
C TYR A 551 -15.90 6.60 12.80
N ALA A 552 -15.19 6.24 13.87
CA ALA A 552 -14.02 5.40 13.76
C ALA A 552 -14.40 3.99 13.29
N GLY A 553 -13.70 3.45 12.30
CA GLY A 553 -13.90 2.11 11.78
C GLY A 553 -13.59 1.03 12.81
N THR A 554 -14.39 -0.04 12.85
CA THR A 554 -14.10 -1.19 13.72
C THR A 554 -13.48 -2.37 12.96
N GLY A 555 -13.34 -2.27 11.64
CA GLY A 555 -12.96 -3.38 10.76
C GLY A 555 -13.88 -4.59 10.88
N LYS A 556 -15.13 -4.40 11.31
CA LYS A 556 -16.12 -5.49 11.39
C LYS A 556 -16.93 -5.50 10.10
N GLY A 557 -17.20 -6.70 9.57
CA GLY A 557 -17.99 -6.87 8.35
C GLY A 557 -19.51 -7.02 8.56
N THR A 558 -20.07 -6.76 9.75
CA THR A 558 -21.49 -7.06 10.04
C THR A 558 -22.28 -5.79 10.38
N SER A 559 -23.01 -5.76 11.49
CA SER A 559 -23.64 -4.54 12.01
C SER A 559 -22.64 -3.75 12.86
N GLU A 560 -22.87 -2.45 13.01
CA GLU A 560 -22.04 -1.59 13.88
C GLU A 560 -20.55 -1.57 13.51
N ILE A 561 -20.28 -1.45 12.21
CA ILE A 561 -18.93 -1.35 11.64
C ILE A 561 -18.17 -0.07 12.05
N PHE A 562 -18.82 0.79 12.84
CA PHE A 562 -18.26 2.03 13.39
C PHE A 562 -18.42 2.07 14.90
N ALA A 563 -17.40 2.59 15.58
CA ALA A 563 -17.45 2.89 17.01
C ALA A 563 -18.42 4.06 17.31
N THR A 564 -18.53 4.40 18.59
CA THR A 564 -19.31 5.57 19.04
C THR A 564 -18.76 6.84 18.40
N ARG A 565 -19.66 7.61 17.76
CA ARG A 565 -19.31 8.84 17.06
C ARG A 565 -18.69 9.89 17.98
N LYS A 566 -17.72 10.65 17.49
CA LYS A 566 -17.14 11.81 18.18
C LYS A 566 -17.37 13.08 17.37
N SER A 567 -17.74 14.18 18.02
CA SER A 567 -17.85 15.47 17.33
C SER A 567 -16.44 16.00 17.04
N VAL A 568 -16.18 16.37 15.79
CA VAL A 568 -14.89 16.93 15.34
C VAL A 568 -14.98 18.41 14.96
N GLY A 569 -16.15 19.02 15.15
CA GLY A 569 -16.38 20.45 15.00
C GLY A 569 -17.84 20.78 14.72
N THR A 570 -18.23 22.04 14.93
CA THR A 570 -19.61 22.54 14.74
C THR A 570 -19.73 23.58 13.63
N ASP A 571 -18.61 24.04 13.09
CA ASP A 571 -18.52 25.11 12.09
C ASP A 571 -18.74 24.61 10.65
N PHE A 572 -19.02 23.32 10.44
CA PHE A 572 -19.03 22.72 9.11
C PHE A 572 -20.28 23.04 8.27
N LYS A 573 -21.26 23.78 8.80
CA LYS A 573 -22.42 24.25 8.02
C LYS A 573 -22.00 25.12 6.84
N GLN A 574 -20.89 25.86 6.98
CA GLN A 574 -20.35 26.74 5.95
C GLN A 574 -19.64 26.00 4.82
N TYR A 575 -19.37 24.70 4.99
CA TYR A 575 -18.59 23.92 4.03
C TYR A 575 -19.48 23.00 3.19
N ASP A 576 -19.18 23.02 1.91
CA ASP A 576 -19.51 22.00 0.94
C ASP A 576 -18.60 20.78 1.21
N ILE A 577 -19.20 19.68 1.66
CA ILE A 577 -18.54 18.38 1.83
C ILE A 577 -19.09 17.48 0.74
N PHE A 578 -18.69 17.76 -0.49
CA PHE A 578 -19.20 17.12 -1.69
C PHE A 578 -18.28 16.00 -2.12
N GLY A 579 -18.42 14.88 -1.39
CA GLY A 579 -17.96 13.56 -1.79
C GLY A 579 -16.60 13.56 -2.42
#